data_AF-A0AAV0XLJ1-F1
#
_entry.id   AF-A0AAV0XLJ1-F1
#
_cell.length_a   1.000
_cell.length_b   1.000
_cell.length_c   1.000
_cell.angle_alpha   90.00
_cell.angle_beta   90.00
_cell.angle_gamma   90.00
#
_symmetry.space_group_name_H-M   'P 1'
#
loop_
_entity.id
_entity.type
_entity.pdbx_description
1 polymer ?
#
loop_
_entity_poly.entity_id
_entity_poly.type
_entity_poly.pdbx_seq_one_letter_code
_entity_poly.pdbx_strand_id
1 'polypeptide(L)'
;MQGITMDIITATSIVKGCLNYIISYRNTGYICAVSSAKKIAETLNVETSFKPKRHRLTKRQFQYESLDNYEPTPEEEFKRDFFYCLIDTSITSIQSRFEQLESHKNTWGFLYNISDLPEHDTLVKHCMDLHNTLKNEDQNDINGVDLCVELEHIKTLLPKYVSSPKAVLEYMLQSNTSDLFPNTWISLRILLTIPVTVASGERSFSKLKLIKTYLRSTLGDEKLTSLAILSIENKIAQRMDFSEIIKSFAKSKARKVFIKV
;
A
#
# COMPACT_ATOMS: atom_id res chain seq x y z
N MET A 1 -4.92 8.40 2.95
CA MET A 1 -4.72 9.03 1.63
C MET A 1 -5.47 8.26 0.54
N GLN A 2 -6.80 8.19 0.62
CA GLN A 2 -7.65 8.02 -0.56
C GLN A 2 -8.44 9.32 -0.60
N GLY A 3 -7.81 10.37 -1.12
CA GLY A 3 -8.57 11.57 -1.47
C GLY A 3 -9.57 11.17 -2.55
N ILE A 4 -10.79 11.68 -2.44
CA ILE A 4 -11.94 11.40 -3.31
C ILE A 4 -11.65 11.68 -4.81
N THR A 5 -10.46 12.21 -5.15
CA THR A 5 -10.12 12.79 -6.45
C THR A 5 -8.76 12.35 -7.02
N MET A 6 -8.09 11.32 -6.47
CA MET A 6 -6.79 10.88 -7.01
C MET A 6 -6.92 9.58 -7.80
N ASP A 7 -6.82 9.69 -9.13
CA ASP A 7 -6.81 8.55 -10.05
C ASP A 7 -5.46 7.82 -9.99
N ILE A 8 -5.45 6.50 -10.16
CA ILE A 8 -4.24 5.68 -10.11
C ILE A 8 -3.23 6.14 -11.16
N ILE A 9 -3.69 6.60 -12.32
CA ILE A 9 -2.85 7.15 -13.39
C ILE A 9 -2.10 8.38 -12.90
N THR A 10 -2.81 9.33 -12.28
CA THR A 10 -2.20 10.53 -11.70
C THR A 10 -1.23 10.20 -10.57
N ALA A 11 -1.61 9.25 -9.70
CA ALA A 11 -0.74 8.76 -8.63
C ALA A 11 0.55 8.15 -9.18
N THR A 12 0.48 7.34 -10.25
CA THR A 12 1.67 6.74 -10.85
C THR A 12 2.64 7.79 -11.41
N SER A 13 2.11 8.86 -12.00
CA SER A 13 2.92 9.96 -12.54
C SER A 13 3.63 10.73 -11.42
N ILE A 14 2.92 11.04 -10.32
CA ILE A 14 3.50 11.73 -9.16
C ILE A 14 4.61 10.90 -8.52
N VAL A 15 4.40 9.59 -8.34
CA VAL A 15 5.42 8.70 -7.77
C VAL A 15 6.65 8.63 -8.67
N LYS A 16 6.48 8.56 -9.99
CA LYS A 16 7.58 8.60 -10.95
C LYS A 16 8.37 9.91 -10.87
N GLY A 17 7.68 11.05 -10.74
CA GLY A 17 8.30 12.35 -10.52
C GLY A 17 9.12 12.41 -9.22
N CYS A 18 8.57 11.88 -8.12
CA CYS A 18 9.24 11.77 -6.84
C CYS A 18 10.50 10.90 -6.91
N LEU A 19 10.42 9.75 -7.58
CA LEU A 19 11.54 8.83 -7.78
C LEU A 19 12.68 9.49 -8.55
N ASN A 20 12.36 10.19 -9.65
CA ASN A 20 13.34 10.96 -10.42
C ASN A 20 14.01 12.05 -9.58
N TYR A 21 13.24 12.72 -8.72
CA TYR A 21 13.77 13.70 -7.78
C TYR A 21 14.74 13.06 -6.77
N ILE A 22 14.40 11.90 -6.19
CA ILE A 22 15.29 11.24 -5.21
C ILE A 22 16.59 10.77 -5.90
N ILE A 23 16.51 10.28 -7.14
CA ILE A 23 17.69 9.92 -7.94
C ILE A 23 18.58 11.15 -8.19
N SER A 24 18.01 12.29 -8.56
CA SER A 24 18.81 13.51 -8.77
C SER A 24 19.38 14.05 -7.45
N TYR A 25 18.62 13.93 -6.35
CA TYR A 25 19.04 14.30 -5.01
C TYR A 25 20.19 13.44 -4.49
N ARG A 26 20.26 12.16 -4.87
CA ARG A 26 21.42 11.30 -4.57
C ARG A 26 22.74 11.90 -5.06
N ASN A 27 22.72 12.51 -6.24
CA ASN A 27 23.93 13.04 -6.89
C ASN A 27 24.28 14.46 -6.43
N THR A 28 23.27 15.30 -6.18
CA THR A 28 23.44 16.75 -5.96
C THR A 28 23.09 17.22 -4.55
N GLY A 29 22.27 16.45 -3.82
CA GLY A 29 21.64 16.85 -2.57
C GLY A 29 22.54 16.84 -1.34
N TYR A 30 23.70 16.16 -1.40
CA TYR A 30 24.60 16.04 -0.24
C TYR A 30 25.06 17.40 0.30
N ILE A 31 25.48 18.32 -0.57
CA ILE A 31 25.98 19.64 -0.18
C ILE A 31 24.86 20.47 0.47
N CYS A 32 23.66 20.42 -0.10
CA CYS A 32 22.48 21.10 0.43
C CYS A 32 22.05 20.53 1.79
N ALA A 33 22.11 19.20 1.96
CA ALA A 33 21.79 18.53 3.21
C ALA A 33 22.77 18.91 4.32
N VAL A 34 24.08 18.88 4.03
CA VAL A 34 25.13 19.23 4.99
C VAL A 34 25.04 20.71 5.38
N SER A 35 24.82 21.63 4.43
CA SER A 35 24.68 23.06 4.75
C SER A 35 23.44 23.35 5.59
N SER A 36 22.32 22.66 5.35
CA SER A 36 21.11 22.78 6.17
C SER A 36 21.33 22.21 7.57
N ALA A 37 22.01 21.06 7.68
CA ALA A 37 22.35 20.46 8.96
C ALA A 37 23.30 21.34 9.78
N LYS A 38 24.30 21.97 9.14
CA LYS A 38 25.21 22.92 9.79
C LYS A 38 24.46 24.11 10.40
N LYS A 39 23.52 24.71 9.66
CA LYS A 39 22.65 25.78 10.18
C LYS A 39 21.83 25.35 11.40
N ILE A 40 21.30 24.13 11.39
CA ILE A 40 20.54 23.58 12.53
C ILE A 40 21.46 23.30 13.73
N ALA A 41 22.67 22.83 13.50
CA ALA A 41 23.64 22.59 14.57
C ALA A 41 24.13 23.90 15.20
N GLU A 42 24.33 24.95 14.40
CA GLU A 42 24.64 26.30 14.87
C GLU A 42 23.53 26.87 15.77
N THR A 43 22.26 26.71 15.39
CA THR A 43 21.14 27.18 16.24
C THR A 43 21.03 26.42 17.56
N LEU A 44 21.49 25.17 17.60
CA LEU A 44 21.47 24.31 18.78
C LEU A 44 22.77 24.38 19.60
N ASN A 45 23.73 25.22 19.22
CA ASN A 45 25.08 25.29 19.81
C ASN A 45 25.80 23.92 19.86
N VAL A 46 25.63 23.10 18.82
CA VAL A 46 26.29 21.80 18.68
C VAL A 46 27.50 21.92 17.76
N GLU A 47 28.59 21.22 18.11
CA GLU A 47 29.81 21.17 17.30
C GLU A 47 29.52 20.61 15.89
N THR A 48 29.87 21.37 14.85
CA THR A 48 29.48 21.10 13.45
C THR A 48 30.52 20.31 12.66
N SER A 49 31.61 19.86 13.30
CA SER A 49 32.73 19.17 12.66
C SER A 49 32.60 17.66 12.79
N PHE A 50 33.05 16.94 11.77
CA PHE A 50 33.14 15.48 11.84
C PHE A 50 34.35 15.08 12.68
N LYS A 51 34.12 14.27 13.71
CA LYS A 51 35.20 13.79 14.57
C LYS A 51 35.99 12.70 13.86
N PRO A 52 37.34 12.81 13.77
CA PRO A 52 38.15 11.78 13.15
C PRO A 52 38.09 10.50 13.99
N LYS A 53 37.85 9.37 13.32
CA LYS A 53 37.85 8.06 13.97
C LYS A 53 39.27 7.53 14.00
N ARG A 54 39.72 7.03 15.16
CA ARG A 54 41.05 6.44 15.28
C ARG A 54 41.05 5.03 14.70
N HIS A 55 41.82 4.81 13.63
CA HIS A 55 42.04 3.48 13.08
C HIS A 55 43.14 2.75 13.87
N ARG A 56 42.91 1.49 14.22
CA ARG A 56 43.92 0.64 14.88
C ARG A 56 44.77 -0.01 13.80
N LEU A 57 46.04 0.38 13.70
CA LEU A 57 47.01 -0.30 12.83
C LEU A 57 47.62 -1.52 13.55
N THR A 58 47.62 -2.65 12.88
CA THR A 58 48.39 -3.84 13.29
C THR A 58 49.78 -3.79 12.67
N LYS A 59 50.85 -3.95 13.46
CA LYS A 59 52.21 -4.02 12.92
C LYS A 59 52.35 -5.22 11.99
N ARG A 60 52.90 -5.01 10.79
CA ARG A 60 53.35 -6.06 9.87
C ARG A 60 54.88 -6.08 9.82
N GLN A 61 55.46 -7.23 9.51
CA GLN A 61 56.90 -7.48 9.59
C GLN A 61 57.68 -6.79 8.45
N PHE A 62 57.06 -6.60 7.29
CA PHE A 62 57.70 -6.02 6.11
C PHE A 62 56.97 -4.78 5.60
N GLN A 63 57.73 -3.73 5.25
CA GLN A 63 57.18 -2.44 4.81
C GLN A 63 56.50 -2.49 3.43
N TYR A 64 56.93 -3.41 2.56
CA TYR A 64 56.33 -3.62 1.23
C TYR A 64 55.02 -4.43 1.26
N GLU A 65 54.64 -4.99 2.41
CA GLU A 65 53.31 -5.58 2.63
C GLU A 65 52.26 -4.54 3.08
N SER A 66 52.61 -3.25 3.03
CA SER A 66 51.65 -2.18 3.20
C SER A 66 50.68 -2.21 2.02
N LEU A 67 49.43 -2.54 2.31
CA LEU A 67 48.34 -2.24 1.40
C LEU A 67 48.27 -0.71 1.30
N ASP A 68 48.11 -0.18 0.09
CA ASP A 68 47.66 1.19 -0.15
C ASP A 68 46.27 1.34 0.48
N ASN A 69 46.24 1.57 1.79
CA ASN A 69 45.01 1.77 2.52
C ASN A 69 44.60 3.22 2.27
N TYR A 70 43.73 3.42 1.28
CA TYR A 70 42.98 4.65 1.16
C TYR A 70 42.20 4.86 2.47
N GLU A 71 42.61 5.87 3.24
CA GLU A 71 41.90 6.31 4.44
C GLU A 71 40.89 7.40 4.03
N PRO A 72 39.59 7.07 3.90
CA PRO A 72 38.58 8.06 3.54
C PRO A 72 38.50 9.13 4.64
N THR A 73 38.25 10.36 4.24
CA THR A 73 37.96 11.42 5.20
C THR A 73 36.66 11.10 5.97
N PRO A 74 36.49 11.57 7.22
CA PRO A 74 35.26 11.34 7.99
C PRO A 74 33.98 11.81 7.25
N GLU A 75 34.11 12.83 6.40
CA GLU A 75 33.03 13.32 5.54
C GLU A 75 32.70 12.33 4.42
N GLU A 76 33.69 11.69 3.80
CA GLU A 76 33.49 10.65 2.78
C GLU A 76 32.91 9.36 3.38
N GLU A 77 33.36 8.97 4.59
CA GLU A 77 32.82 7.83 5.33
C GLU A 77 31.34 8.07 5.65
N PHE A 78 30.98 9.25 6.18
CA PHE A 78 29.59 9.62 6.44
C PHE A 78 28.75 9.65 5.15
N LYS A 79 29.29 10.22 4.07
CA LYS A 79 28.60 10.27 2.78
C LYS A 79 28.29 8.87 2.24
N ARG A 80 29.26 7.95 2.33
CA ARG A 80 29.12 6.57 1.85
C ARG A 80 28.18 5.75 2.74
N ASP A 81 28.45 5.73 4.04
CA ASP A 81 27.82 4.77 4.96
C ASP A 81 26.44 5.21 5.44
N PHE A 82 26.20 6.52 5.49
CA PHE A 82 24.90 7.06 5.90
C PHE A 82 24.11 7.62 4.71
N PHE A 83 24.64 8.61 4.00
CA PHE A 83 23.85 9.34 3.00
C PHE A 83 23.47 8.45 1.81
N TYR A 84 24.42 7.79 1.16
CA TYR A 84 24.10 6.89 0.05
C TYR A 84 23.27 5.69 0.50
N CYS A 85 23.61 5.06 1.63
CA CYS A 85 22.84 3.95 2.17
C CYS A 85 21.36 4.33 2.40
N LEU A 86 21.09 5.49 3.00
CA LEU A 86 19.74 5.97 3.28
C LEU A 86 18.96 6.25 2.00
N ILE A 87 19.58 6.95 1.04
CA ILE A 87 18.93 7.30 -0.23
C ILE A 87 18.72 6.05 -1.09
N ASP A 88 19.69 5.14 -1.17
CA ASP A 88 19.60 3.90 -1.96
C ASP A 88 18.54 2.95 -1.39
N THR A 89 18.46 2.85 -0.06
CA THR A 89 17.38 2.12 0.62
C THR A 89 16.02 2.75 0.30
N SER A 90 15.93 4.08 0.33
CA SER A 90 14.69 4.80 0.00
C SER A 90 14.29 4.56 -1.45
N ILE A 91 15.21 4.67 -2.41
CA ILE A 91 14.99 4.41 -3.83
C ILE A 91 14.48 2.98 -4.03
N THR A 92 15.18 1.98 -3.47
CA THR A 92 14.83 0.57 -3.61
C THR A 92 13.45 0.26 -3.01
N SER A 93 13.15 0.85 -1.85
CA SER A 93 11.85 0.68 -1.18
C SER A 93 10.69 1.31 -1.96
N ILE A 94 10.93 2.44 -2.63
CA ILE A 94 9.92 3.10 -3.46
C ILE A 94 9.75 2.37 -4.79
N GLN A 95 10.84 1.92 -5.43
CA GLN A 95 10.81 1.13 -6.66
C GLN A 95 10.02 -0.17 -6.49
N SER A 96 10.37 -0.98 -5.49
CA SER A 96 9.66 -2.24 -5.21
C SER A 96 8.17 -2.06 -4.96
N ARG A 97 7.77 -0.97 -4.28
CA ARG A 97 6.34 -0.63 -4.10
C ARG A 97 5.68 -0.12 -5.37
N PHE A 98 6.42 0.59 -6.22
CA PHE A 98 5.91 1.15 -7.46
C PHE A 98 5.66 0.07 -8.52
N GLU A 99 6.50 -0.97 -8.58
CA GLU A 99 6.30 -2.13 -9.46
C GLU A 99 4.92 -2.76 -9.28
N GLN A 100 4.45 -2.89 -8.04
CA GLN A 100 3.12 -3.42 -7.73
C GLN A 100 2.00 -2.49 -8.22
N LEU A 101 2.18 -1.18 -8.06
CA LEU A 101 1.22 -0.18 -8.52
C LEU A 101 1.17 -0.11 -10.06
N GLU A 102 2.32 -0.26 -10.72
CA GLU A 102 2.44 -0.29 -12.18
C GLU A 102 1.82 -1.56 -12.75
N SER A 103 2.07 -2.72 -12.14
CA SER A 103 1.38 -3.97 -12.47
C SER A 103 -0.15 -3.82 -12.33
N HIS A 104 -0.63 -3.27 -11.20
CA HIS A 104 -2.06 -3.00 -11.01
C HIS A 104 -2.61 -2.03 -12.06
N LYS A 105 -1.88 -0.97 -12.40
CA LYS A 105 -2.27 -0.03 -13.45
C LYS A 105 -2.36 -0.71 -14.81
N ASN A 106 -1.43 -1.59 -15.15
CA ASN A 106 -1.44 -2.28 -16.44
C ASN A 106 -2.61 -3.26 -16.53
N THR A 107 -2.93 -3.97 -15.44
CA THR A 107 -4.03 -4.95 -15.40
C THR A 107 -5.40 -4.28 -15.32
N TRP A 108 -5.56 -3.21 -14.55
CA TRP A 108 -6.87 -2.61 -14.26
C TRP A 108 -7.08 -1.22 -14.87
N GLY A 109 -6.04 -0.60 -15.44
CA GLY A 109 -6.05 0.80 -15.85
C GLY A 109 -7.13 1.16 -16.86
N PHE A 110 -7.44 0.25 -17.79
CA PHE A 110 -8.48 0.48 -18.81
C PHE A 110 -9.90 0.56 -18.21
N LEU A 111 -10.14 -0.07 -17.05
CA LEU A 111 -11.43 0.00 -16.35
C LEU A 111 -11.61 1.29 -15.55
N TYR A 112 -10.53 2.06 -15.30
CA TYR A 112 -10.63 3.37 -14.63
C TYR A 112 -11.29 4.43 -15.50
N ASN A 113 -11.16 4.33 -16.84
CA ASN A 113 -11.73 5.27 -17.81
C ASN A 113 -12.43 4.54 -18.96
N ILE A 114 -13.62 4.01 -18.70
CA ILE A 114 -14.42 3.27 -19.70
C ILE A 114 -14.87 4.16 -20.88
N SER A 115 -14.92 5.49 -20.69
CA SER A 115 -15.21 6.42 -21.78
C SER A 115 -14.09 6.48 -22.84
N ASP A 116 -12.85 6.18 -22.45
CA ASP A 116 -11.64 6.27 -23.29
C ASP A 116 -10.97 4.89 -23.42
N LEU A 117 -11.75 3.90 -23.85
CA LEU A 117 -11.20 2.58 -24.17
C LEU A 117 -10.29 2.63 -25.39
N PRO A 118 -9.16 1.91 -25.36
CA PRO A 118 -8.20 1.85 -26.44
C PRO A 118 -8.75 1.02 -27.63
N GLU A 119 -8.02 0.98 -28.75
CA GLU A 119 -8.42 0.24 -29.96
C GLU A 119 -8.72 -1.24 -29.67
N HIS A 120 -9.67 -1.83 -30.41
CA HIS A 120 -10.17 -3.20 -30.19
C HIS A 120 -9.03 -4.22 -29.98
N ASP A 121 -8.00 -4.23 -30.83
CA ASP A 121 -6.88 -5.18 -30.73
C ASP A 121 -6.07 -5.03 -29.43
N THR A 122 -5.93 -3.81 -28.94
CA THR A 122 -5.27 -3.55 -27.66
C THR A 122 -6.19 -3.86 -26.48
N LEU A 123 -7.50 -3.60 -26.60
CA LEU A 123 -8.48 -3.91 -25.58
C LEU A 123 -8.59 -5.43 -25.34
N VAL A 124 -8.61 -6.21 -26.42
CA VAL A 124 -8.62 -7.69 -26.33
C VAL A 124 -7.40 -8.20 -25.56
N LYS A 125 -6.20 -7.65 -25.80
CA LYS A 125 -5.00 -8.02 -25.05
C LYS A 125 -5.15 -7.73 -23.56
N HIS A 126 -5.58 -6.52 -23.19
CA HIS A 126 -5.79 -6.17 -21.78
C HIS A 126 -6.88 -7.02 -21.11
N CYS A 127 -7.96 -7.36 -21.82
CA CYS A 127 -9.01 -8.22 -21.29
C CYS A 127 -8.54 -9.67 -21.11
N MET A 128 -7.70 -10.17 -22.03
CA MET A 128 -7.08 -11.49 -21.90
C MET A 128 -6.04 -11.54 -20.77
N ASP A 129 -5.26 -10.46 -20.60
CA ASP A 129 -4.34 -10.34 -19.48
C ASP A 129 -5.11 -10.36 -18.15
N LEU A 130 -6.20 -9.60 -18.05
CA LEU A 130 -7.08 -9.61 -16.87
C LEU A 130 -7.65 -11.01 -16.62
N HIS A 131 -8.16 -11.68 -17.65
CA HIS A 131 -8.65 -13.07 -17.57
C HIS A 131 -7.59 -14.01 -16.99
N ASN A 132 -6.35 -13.93 -17.48
CA ASN A 132 -5.25 -14.73 -16.98
C ASN A 132 -4.87 -14.39 -15.54
N THR A 133 -4.94 -13.11 -15.14
CA THR A 133 -4.64 -12.71 -13.75
C THR A 133 -5.70 -13.18 -12.75
N LEU A 134 -6.95 -13.33 -13.19
CA LEU A 134 -8.08 -13.78 -12.37
C LEU A 134 -8.39 -15.26 -12.53
N LYS A 135 -7.51 -16.00 -13.22
CA LYS A 135 -7.60 -17.45 -13.34
C LYS A 135 -6.93 -18.10 -12.14
N ASN A 136 -7.69 -18.92 -11.42
CA ASN A 136 -7.13 -19.78 -10.37
C ASN A 136 -7.34 -21.25 -10.75
N GLU A 137 -6.24 -21.92 -11.11
CA GLU A 137 -6.21 -23.31 -11.59
C GLU A 137 -7.21 -23.55 -12.74
N ASP A 138 -8.39 -24.09 -12.42
CA ASP A 138 -9.45 -24.49 -13.37
C ASP A 138 -10.67 -23.56 -13.38
N GLN A 139 -10.72 -22.54 -12.52
CA GLN A 139 -11.83 -21.58 -12.45
C GLN A 139 -11.40 -20.20 -12.91
N ASN A 140 -12.21 -19.62 -13.80
CA ASN A 140 -12.05 -18.26 -14.29
C ASN A 140 -13.19 -17.42 -13.72
N ASP A 141 -12.87 -16.35 -13.02
CA ASP A 141 -13.89 -15.42 -12.52
C ASP A 141 -14.57 -14.64 -13.65
N ILE A 142 -13.89 -14.48 -14.79
CA ILE A 142 -14.29 -13.60 -15.91
C ILE A 142 -13.88 -14.24 -17.24
N ASN A 143 -14.66 -14.07 -18.31
CA ASN A 143 -14.23 -14.38 -19.68
C ASN A 143 -13.70 -13.12 -20.39
N GLY A 144 -12.43 -13.14 -20.80
CA GLY A 144 -11.78 -11.98 -21.43
C GLY A 144 -12.37 -11.57 -22.79
N VAL A 145 -12.88 -12.52 -23.59
CA VAL A 145 -13.50 -12.21 -24.89
C VAL A 145 -14.85 -11.53 -24.67
N ASP A 146 -15.68 -12.11 -23.80
CA ASP A 146 -17.00 -11.56 -23.48
C ASP A 146 -16.85 -10.19 -22.81
N LEU A 147 -15.89 -10.03 -21.90
CA LEU A 147 -15.60 -8.73 -21.28
C LEU A 147 -15.30 -7.64 -22.31
N CYS A 148 -14.49 -7.93 -23.33
CA CYS A 148 -14.17 -6.97 -24.38
C CYS A 148 -15.43 -6.49 -25.10
N VAL A 149 -16.28 -7.44 -25.50
CA VAL A 149 -17.56 -7.14 -26.17
C VAL A 149 -18.48 -6.35 -25.25
N GLU A 150 -18.65 -6.77 -24.00
CA GLU A 150 -19.49 -6.07 -23.02
C GLU A 150 -19.04 -4.62 -22.80
N LEU A 151 -17.72 -4.38 -22.70
CA LEU A 151 -17.16 -3.03 -22.51
C LEU A 151 -17.42 -2.12 -23.71
N GLU A 152 -17.34 -2.62 -24.93
CA GLU A 152 -17.68 -1.86 -26.14
C GLU A 152 -19.16 -1.45 -26.15
N HIS A 153 -20.05 -2.35 -25.76
CA HIS A 153 -21.48 -2.06 -25.66
C HIS A 153 -21.77 -1.06 -24.52
N ILE A 154 -21.19 -1.27 -23.33
CA ILE A 154 -21.35 -0.36 -22.19
C ILE A 154 -20.84 1.05 -22.54
N LYS A 155 -19.73 1.17 -23.26
CA LYS A 155 -19.21 2.47 -23.71
C LYS A 155 -20.25 3.27 -24.51
N THR A 156 -21.07 2.61 -25.33
CA THR A 156 -22.14 3.28 -26.10
C THR A 156 -23.34 3.68 -25.24
N LEU A 157 -23.60 2.92 -24.16
CA LEU A 157 -24.73 3.15 -23.26
C LEU A 157 -24.44 4.17 -22.17
N LEU A 158 -23.16 4.41 -21.87
CA LEU A 158 -22.74 5.29 -20.78
C LEU A 158 -22.91 6.78 -21.14
N PRO A 159 -23.54 7.58 -20.26
CA PRO A 159 -23.55 9.02 -20.40
C PRO A 159 -22.13 9.61 -20.23
N LYS A 160 -21.80 10.66 -20.99
CA LYS A 160 -20.46 11.30 -21.00
C LYS A 160 -19.96 11.82 -19.65
N TYR A 161 -20.84 11.97 -18.65
CA TYR A 161 -20.48 12.43 -17.30
C TYR A 161 -20.09 11.28 -16.34
N VAL A 162 -20.30 10.03 -16.73
CA VAL A 162 -20.00 8.85 -15.90
C VAL A 162 -18.62 8.30 -16.28
N SER A 163 -17.57 8.79 -15.61
CA SER A 163 -16.19 8.34 -15.88
C SER A 163 -15.61 7.48 -14.77
N SER A 164 -16.08 7.62 -13.52
CA SER A 164 -15.55 6.86 -12.39
C SER A 164 -16.05 5.41 -12.40
N PRO A 165 -15.21 4.39 -12.10
CA PRO A 165 -15.63 2.99 -11.99
C PRO A 165 -16.80 2.78 -11.02
N LYS A 166 -16.83 3.56 -9.93
CA LYS A 166 -17.93 3.53 -8.97
C LYS A 166 -19.23 4.07 -9.57
N ALA A 167 -19.15 5.16 -10.31
CA ALA A 167 -20.31 5.76 -10.95
C ALA A 167 -20.87 4.86 -12.06
N VAL A 168 -20.00 4.16 -12.80
CA VAL A 168 -20.41 3.13 -13.77
C VAL A 168 -21.15 1.99 -13.08
N LEU A 169 -20.62 1.51 -11.94
CA LEU A 169 -21.26 0.43 -11.18
C LEU A 169 -22.61 0.87 -10.58
N GLU A 170 -22.72 2.10 -10.07
CA GLU A 170 -24.00 2.67 -9.61
C GLU A 170 -25.00 2.82 -10.76
N TYR A 171 -24.55 3.22 -11.95
CA TYR A 171 -25.39 3.30 -13.16
C TYR A 171 -25.92 1.92 -13.54
N MET A 172 -25.06 0.89 -13.62
CA MET A 172 -25.47 -0.48 -13.94
C MET A 172 -26.51 -1.04 -12.98
N LEU A 173 -26.42 -0.67 -11.69
CA LEU A 173 -27.41 -1.05 -10.69
C LEU A 173 -28.75 -0.35 -10.90
N GLN A 174 -28.73 0.95 -11.24
CA GLN A 174 -29.96 1.73 -11.49
C GLN A 174 -30.66 1.32 -12.78
N SER A 175 -29.90 0.98 -13.83
CA SER A 175 -30.44 0.52 -15.12
C SER A 175 -30.81 -0.96 -15.14
N ASN A 176 -30.56 -1.70 -14.05
CA ASN A 176 -30.76 -3.14 -13.94
C ASN A 176 -30.05 -3.94 -15.07
N THR A 177 -28.86 -3.49 -15.47
CA THR A 177 -28.06 -4.08 -16.55
C THR A 177 -26.97 -5.03 -16.04
N SER A 178 -27.01 -5.41 -14.76
CA SER A 178 -26.06 -6.36 -14.17
C SER A 178 -26.08 -7.71 -14.88
N ASP A 179 -27.27 -8.16 -15.29
CA ASP A 179 -27.45 -9.47 -15.92
C ASP A 179 -27.08 -9.45 -17.41
N LEU A 180 -27.06 -8.26 -18.02
CA LEU A 180 -26.68 -8.06 -19.42
C LEU A 180 -25.16 -8.00 -19.61
N PHE A 181 -24.43 -7.55 -18.58
CA PHE A 181 -22.98 -7.38 -18.60
C PHE A 181 -22.32 -8.00 -17.36
N PRO A 182 -22.40 -9.33 -17.20
CA PRO A 182 -21.93 -10.02 -16.00
C PRO A 182 -20.41 -9.90 -15.82
N ASN A 183 -19.61 -9.99 -16.89
CA ASN A 183 -18.15 -9.93 -16.80
C ASN A 183 -17.67 -8.53 -16.39
N THR A 184 -18.29 -7.48 -16.92
CA THR A 184 -18.00 -6.09 -16.58
C THR A 184 -18.42 -5.79 -15.15
N TRP A 185 -19.59 -6.30 -14.72
CA TRP A 185 -20.07 -6.17 -13.35
C TRP A 185 -19.11 -6.82 -12.33
N ILE A 186 -18.67 -8.04 -12.60
CA ILE A 186 -17.71 -8.77 -11.75
C ILE A 186 -16.37 -8.02 -11.73
N SER A 187 -15.85 -7.60 -12.89
CA SER A 187 -14.60 -6.84 -13.01
C SER A 187 -14.63 -5.58 -12.15
N LEU A 188 -15.68 -4.76 -12.28
CA LEU A 188 -15.81 -3.50 -11.53
C LEU A 188 -15.95 -3.73 -10.03
N ARG A 189 -16.65 -4.79 -9.61
CA ARG A 189 -16.74 -5.17 -8.19
C ARG A 189 -15.40 -5.59 -7.62
N ILE A 190 -14.64 -6.40 -8.35
CA ILE A 190 -13.29 -6.82 -7.93
C ILE A 190 -12.40 -5.58 -7.84
N LEU A 191 -12.39 -4.72 -8.88
CA LEU A 191 -11.61 -3.48 -8.90
C LEU A 191 -11.87 -2.59 -7.68
N LEU A 192 -13.14 -2.36 -7.34
CA LEU A 192 -13.51 -1.50 -6.20
C LEU A 192 -13.26 -2.13 -4.83
N THR A 193 -13.06 -3.44 -4.76
CA THR A 193 -12.80 -4.17 -3.52
C THR A 193 -11.33 -4.48 -3.29
N ILE A 194 -10.49 -4.46 -4.34
CA ILE A 194 -9.04 -4.60 -4.20
C ILE A 194 -8.48 -3.42 -3.39
N PRO A 195 -7.80 -3.70 -2.26
CA PRO A 195 -7.15 -2.65 -1.50
C PRO A 195 -5.89 -2.19 -2.25
N VAL A 196 -6.01 -1.13 -3.05
CA VAL A 196 -4.85 -0.49 -3.72
C VAL A 196 -3.89 0.16 -2.72
N THR A 197 -4.33 0.40 -1.47
CA THR A 197 -3.49 1.01 -0.42
C THR A 197 -3.59 0.26 0.91
N VAL A 198 -2.46 0.19 1.62
CA VAL A 198 -2.34 -0.42 2.96
C VAL A 198 -3.02 0.43 4.05
N ALA A 199 -3.59 1.59 3.72
CA ALA A 199 -4.18 2.54 4.67
C ALA A 199 -5.30 1.92 5.54
N SER A 200 -6.06 0.96 4.99
CA SER A 200 -7.05 0.20 5.78
C SER A 200 -6.37 -0.67 6.85
N GLY A 201 -5.28 -1.34 6.47
CA GLY A 201 -4.41 -2.10 7.39
C GLY A 201 -3.78 -1.20 8.45
N GLU A 202 -3.29 -0.02 8.10
CA GLU A 202 -2.70 0.95 9.05
C GLU A 202 -3.72 1.43 10.10
N ARG A 203 -4.98 1.64 9.71
CA ARG A 203 -6.07 1.95 10.66
C ARG A 203 -6.29 0.80 11.64
N SER A 204 -6.31 -0.44 11.15
CA SER A 204 -6.43 -1.64 11.98
C SER A 204 -5.23 -1.80 12.92
N PHE A 205 -4.01 -1.57 12.45
CA PHE A 205 -2.80 -1.61 13.29
C PHE A 205 -2.77 -0.49 14.34
N SER A 206 -3.26 0.70 14.02
CA SER A 206 -3.42 1.79 14.98
C SER A 206 -4.37 1.40 16.13
N LYS A 207 -5.49 0.75 15.81
CA LYS A 207 -6.41 0.21 16.83
C LYS A 207 -5.79 -0.93 17.62
N LEU A 208 -5.08 -1.85 16.97
CA LEU A 208 -4.35 -2.93 17.63
C LEU A 208 -3.30 -2.39 18.62
N LYS A 209 -2.60 -1.32 18.29
CA LYS A 209 -1.63 -0.66 19.20
C LYS A 209 -2.28 -0.16 20.48
N LEU A 210 -3.53 0.31 20.43
CA LEU A 210 -4.29 0.73 21.62
C LEU A 210 -4.78 -0.46 22.44
N ILE A 211 -5.10 -1.59 21.80
CA ILE A 211 -5.62 -2.79 22.47
C ILE A 211 -4.48 -3.58 23.12
N LYS A 212 -3.34 -3.73 22.43
CA LYS A 212 -2.17 -4.49 22.86
C LYS A 212 -1.24 -3.62 23.72
N THR A 213 -1.67 -3.34 24.94
CA THR A 213 -0.86 -2.65 25.95
C THR A 213 0.07 -3.63 26.69
N TYR A 214 1.11 -3.13 27.36
CA TYR A 214 2.02 -3.93 28.19
C TYR A 214 1.27 -4.86 29.18
N LEU A 215 0.24 -4.36 29.85
CA LEU A 215 -0.59 -5.13 30.79
C LEU A 215 -1.49 -6.19 30.13
N ARG A 216 -1.64 -6.14 28.80
CA ARG A 216 -2.48 -7.06 27.99
C ARG A 216 -1.64 -7.88 27.02
N SER A 217 -0.32 -7.94 27.25
CA SER A 217 0.64 -8.64 26.40
C SER A 217 0.45 -10.15 26.37
N THR A 218 -0.22 -10.72 27.38
CA THR A 218 -0.53 -12.15 27.51
C THR A 218 -1.92 -12.53 26.94
N LEU A 219 -2.60 -11.60 26.27
CA LEU A 219 -3.92 -11.89 25.69
C LEU A 219 -3.77 -12.85 24.50
N GLY A 220 -4.45 -13.99 24.55
CA GLY A 220 -4.45 -14.95 23.43
C GLY A 220 -5.04 -14.39 22.14
N ASP A 221 -4.60 -14.92 21.00
CA ASP A 221 -4.88 -14.37 19.68
C ASP A 221 -6.38 -14.23 19.38
N GLU A 222 -7.21 -15.22 19.77
CA GLU A 222 -8.67 -15.17 19.59
C GLU A 222 -9.34 -13.98 20.29
N LYS A 223 -8.89 -13.66 21.51
CA LYS A 223 -9.42 -12.53 22.27
C LYS A 223 -8.92 -11.21 21.70
N LEU A 224 -7.67 -11.18 21.23
CA LEU A 224 -7.08 -10.01 20.60
C LEU A 224 -7.80 -9.66 19.29
N THR A 225 -8.05 -10.64 18.43
CA THR A 225 -8.78 -10.46 17.16
C THR A 225 -10.21 -10.01 17.41
N SER A 226 -10.92 -10.63 18.36
CA SER A 226 -12.29 -10.24 18.72
C SER A 226 -12.38 -8.78 19.19
N LEU A 227 -11.44 -8.34 20.02
CA LEU A 227 -11.37 -6.94 20.47
C LEU A 227 -10.97 -5.97 19.35
N ALA A 228 -10.09 -6.41 18.45
CA ALA A 228 -9.69 -5.63 17.29
C ALA A 228 -10.91 -5.37 16.39
N ILE A 229 -11.70 -6.40 16.10
CA ILE A 229 -12.94 -6.29 15.30
C ILE A 229 -13.91 -5.29 15.96
N LEU A 230 -14.17 -5.43 17.27
CA LEU A 230 -15.04 -4.49 17.99
C LEU A 230 -14.55 -3.04 17.96
N SER A 231 -13.24 -2.83 18.00
CA SER A 231 -12.63 -1.49 17.99
C SER A 231 -12.59 -0.87 16.59
N ILE A 232 -12.37 -1.68 15.55
CA ILE A 232 -12.42 -1.27 14.14
C ILE A 232 -13.86 -0.92 13.76
N GLU A 233 -14.80 -1.82 14.07
CA GLU A 233 -16.23 -1.68 13.76
C GLU A 233 -17.04 -1.03 14.89
N ASN A 234 -16.41 -0.14 15.66
CA ASN A 234 -17.02 0.49 16.83
C ASN A 234 -18.37 1.19 16.49
N LYS A 235 -18.50 1.76 15.29
CA LYS A 235 -19.76 2.37 14.84
C LYS A 235 -20.92 1.38 14.74
N ILE A 236 -20.63 0.14 14.34
CA ILE A 236 -21.61 -0.94 14.29
C ILE A 236 -21.83 -1.46 15.70
N ALA A 237 -20.76 -1.64 16.49
CA ALA A 237 -20.85 -2.13 17.85
C ALA A 237 -21.72 -1.24 18.76
N GLN A 238 -21.66 0.08 18.59
CA GLN A 238 -22.51 1.03 19.32
C GLN A 238 -24.01 0.90 18.99
N ARG A 239 -24.36 0.32 17.84
CA ARG A 239 -25.76 0.09 17.43
C ARG A 239 -26.31 -1.24 17.96
N MET A 240 -25.47 -2.10 18.52
CA MET A 240 -25.91 -3.38 19.07
C MET A 240 -26.58 -3.19 20.43
N ASP A 241 -27.67 -3.92 20.69
CA ASP A 241 -28.33 -3.93 22.00
C ASP A 241 -27.56 -4.82 22.98
N PHE A 242 -26.78 -4.19 23.86
CA PHE A 242 -26.05 -4.89 24.91
C PHE A 242 -26.97 -5.65 25.87
N SER A 243 -28.22 -5.22 26.05
CA SER A 243 -29.16 -5.88 26.96
C SER A 243 -29.54 -7.28 26.46
N GLU A 244 -29.72 -7.43 25.15
CA GLU A 244 -30.01 -8.70 24.50
C GLU A 244 -28.78 -9.62 24.53
N ILE A 245 -27.59 -9.06 24.28
CA ILE A 245 -26.32 -9.81 24.35
C ILE A 245 -26.05 -10.33 25.76
N ILE A 246 -26.31 -9.55 26.81
CA ILE A 246 -26.15 -10.00 28.20
C ILE A 246 -27.12 -11.14 28.51
N LYS A 247 -28.39 -11.01 28.07
CA LYS A 247 -29.40 -12.07 28.26
C LYS A 247 -29.02 -13.35 27.52
N SER A 248 -28.53 -13.26 26.29
CA SER A 248 -28.11 -14.44 25.51
C SER A 248 -26.87 -15.10 26.11
N PHE A 249 -25.88 -14.31 26.57
CA PHE A 249 -24.71 -14.81 27.27
C PHE A 249 -25.07 -15.51 28.58
N ALA A 250 -25.97 -14.92 29.39
CA ALA A 250 -26.45 -15.51 30.63
C ALA A 250 -27.15 -16.86 30.38
N LYS A 251 -28.03 -16.94 29.37
CA LYS A 251 -28.67 -18.20 28.95
C LYS A 251 -27.65 -19.26 28.52
N SER A 252 -26.59 -18.85 27.80
CA SER A 252 -25.54 -19.78 27.35
C SER A 252 -24.66 -20.28 28.51
N LYS A 253 -24.40 -19.45 29.53
CA LYS A 253 -23.59 -19.83 30.71
C LYS A 253 -24.37 -20.57 31.79
N ALA A 254 -25.70 -20.48 31.82
CA ALA A 254 -26.56 -21.10 32.83
C ALA A 254 -26.55 -22.64 32.83
N ARG A 255 -25.83 -23.31 31.92
CA ARG A 255 -25.75 -24.79 31.85
C ARG A 255 -24.86 -25.47 32.91
N LYS A 256 -24.39 -24.78 33.97
CA LYS A 256 -23.42 -25.35 34.93
C LYS A 256 -23.83 -25.41 36.40
N VAL A 257 -25.10 -25.31 36.75
CA VAL A 257 -25.53 -25.57 38.14
C VAL A 257 -26.86 -26.33 38.18
N PHE A 258 -26.81 -27.66 38.16
CA PHE A 258 -27.85 -28.48 38.78
C PHE A 258 -27.39 -28.80 40.21
N ILE A 259 -27.84 -28.00 41.18
CA ILE A 259 -27.79 -28.42 42.58
C ILE A 259 -28.99 -29.35 42.78
N LYS A 260 -28.72 -30.65 42.92
CA LYS A 260 -29.67 -31.58 43.51
C LYS A 260 -29.73 -31.24 45.00
N VAL A 261 -30.85 -30.69 45.45
CA VAL A 261 -31.27 -30.71 46.85
C VAL A 261 -31.92 -32.06 47.11
#